data_AF-A0A2G6Q7T9-F1
#
_entry.id   AF-A0A2G6Q7T9-F1
#
_cell.length_a   1.000
_cell.length_b   1.000
_cell.length_c   1.000
_cell.angle_alpha   90.00
_cell.angle_beta   90.00
_cell.angle_gamma   90.00
#
_symmetry.space_group_name_H-M   'P 1'
#
loop_
_entity.id
_entity.type
_entity.pdbx_description
1 polymer ?
#
loop_
_entity_poly.entity_id
_entity_poly.type
_entity_poly.pdbx_seq_one_letter_code
_entity_poly.pdbx_strand_id
1 'polypeptide(L)'
;MNELVKKTIQHFYVNGDENEYLSTCENRIELPKELTVFVNNACIQTIPFYNDDIWPSEKFIFKFEPYRKDNLQINYSSTVLISKLAPVFYLQHEFSVDCPDDTSLMSTLDGESTQAYTIQQLEFEQQVIQSLTSNNYTQLSYAEVNEVVMDLKFPEGVTFFGPQVTVEYAMFHDVLDLCPE
;
A
#
# COMPACT_ATOMS: atom_id res chain seq x y z
N MET A 1 19.03 -1.97 1.24
CA MET A 1 17.91 -2.79 0.76
C MET A 1 17.67 -3.96 1.68
N ASN A 2 16.42 -4.18 2.08
CA ASN A 2 15.98 -5.35 2.81
C ASN A 2 16.32 -6.66 2.05
N GLU A 3 16.78 -7.70 2.75
CA GLU A 3 17.23 -8.96 2.10
C GLU A 3 16.09 -9.73 1.41
N LEU A 4 14.86 -9.66 1.91
CA LEU A 4 13.70 -10.27 1.25
C LEU A 4 13.41 -9.55 -0.07
N VAL A 5 13.40 -8.22 -0.04
CA VAL A 5 13.19 -7.37 -1.21
C VAL A 5 14.26 -7.63 -2.26
N LYS A 6 15.55 -7.64 -1.85
CA LYS A 6 16.67 -7.90 -2.76
C LYS A 6 16.58 -9.26 -3.45
N LYS A 7 16.24 -10.32 -2.70
CA LYS A 7 16.06 -11.67 -3.27
C LYS A 7 14.90 -11.73 -4.24
N THR A 8 13.81 -11.05 -3.93
CA THR A 8 12.61 -10.99 -4.77
C THR A 8 12.90 -10.26 -6.08
N ILE A 9 13.62 -9.13 -6.01
CA ILE A 9 14.06 -8.40 -7.20
C ILE A 9 14.92 -9.29 -8.09
N GLN A 10 15.91 -9.97 -7.50
CA GLN A 10 16.76 -10.89 -8.24
C GLN A 10 15.99 -12.04 -8.88
N HIS A 11 14.98 -12.57 -8.18
CA HIS A 11 14.15 -13.68 -8.63
C HIS A 11 13.26 -13.29 -9.81
N PHE A 12 12.41 -12.26 -9.66
CA PHE A 12 11.41 -11.92 -10.68
C PHE A 12 11.91 -10.98 -11.78
N TYR A 13 12.81 -10.05 -11.48
CA TYR A 13 13.16 -8.98 -12.43
C TYR A 13 14.51 -9.17 -13.11
N VAL A 14 15.41 -9.97 -12.54
CA VAL A 14 16.74 -10.23 -13.13
C VAL A 14 16.82 -11.62 -13.74
N ASN A 15 16.28 -12.63 -13.05
CA ASN A 15 16.34 -14.03 -13.46
C ASN A 15 14.97 -14.62 -13.86
N GLY A 16 13.90 -13.84 -13.72
CA GLY A 16 12.54 -14.35 -13.65
C GLY A 16 11.95 -14.78 -14.97
N ASP A 17 10.89 -15.60 -14.87
CA ASP A 17 9.99 -15.96 -15.96
C ASP A 17 8.72 -15.12 -15.84
N GLU A 18 8.31 -14.47 -16.93
CA GLU A 18 7.09 -13.66 -17.01
C GLU A 18 5.85 -14.47 -16.61
N ASN A 19 5.80 -15.77 -16.95
CA ASN A 19 4.68 -16.63 -16.57
C ASN A 19 4.63 -16.89 -15.06
N GLU A 20 5.79 -17.00 -14.41
CA GLU A 20 5.87 -17.17 -12.96
C GLU A 20 5.44 -15.88 -12.24
N TYR A 21 5.86 -14.73 -12.76
CA TYR A 21 5.42 -13.42 -12.26
C TYR A 21 3.90 -13.28 -12.32
N LEU A 22 3.29 -13.56 -13.48
CA LEU A 22 1.84 -13.47 -13.67
C LEU A 22 1.08 -14.45 -12.77
N SER A 23 1.53 -15.71 -12.74
CA SER A 23 0.93 -16.73 -11.86
C SER A 23 1.01 -16.33 -10.38
N THR A 24 2.06 -15.60 -9.98
CA THR A 24 2.18 -15.05 -8.63
C THR A 24 1.17 -13.90 -8.39
N CYS A 25 1.01 -13.01 -9.36
CA CYS A 25 0.10 -11.86 -9.30
C CYS A 25 -1.39 -12.24 -9.29
N GLU A 26 -1.74 -13.39 -9.87
CA GLU A 26 -3.09 -13.97 -9.86
C GLU A 26 -3.57 -14.38 -8.46
N ASN A 27 -2.65 -14.62 -7.52
CA ASN A 27 -3.01 -15.02 -6.16
C ASN A 27 -3.81 -13.90 -5.47
N ARG A 28 -4.73 -14.29 -4.58
CA ARG A 28 -5.46 -13.35 -3.72
C ARG A 28 -4.91 -13.41 -2.30
N ILE A 29 -4.77 -12.23 -1.69
CA ILE A 29 -4.44 -12.12 -0.27
C ILE A 29 -5.69 -11.64 0.45
N GLU A 30 -6.18 -12.46 1.39
CA GLU A 30 -7.22 -12.04 2.32
C GLU A 30 -6.60 -11.44 3.57
N LEU A 31 -7.27 -10.44 4.16
CA LEU A 31 -6.84 -9.90 5.45
C LEU A 31 -6.96 -10.96 6.55
N PRO A 32 -6.03 -11.00 7.52
CA PRO A 32 -6.16 -11.88 8.67
C PRO A 32 -7.50 -11.71 9.39
N LYS A 33 -8.06 -12.82 9.89
CA LYS A 33 -9.41 -12.83 10.49
C LYS A 33 -9.50 -11.87 11.69
N GLU A 34 -8.46 -11.84 12.50
CA GLU A 34 -8.33 -10.96 13.66
C GLU A 34 -8.37 -9.48 13.27
N LEU A 35 -7.73 -9.10 12.17
CA LEU A 35 -7.76 -7.72 11.65
C LEU A 35 -9.15 -7.39 11.11
N THR A 36 -9.77 -8.31 10.38
CA THR A 36 -11.15 -8.14 9.87
C THR A 36 -12.15 -7.96 11.01
N VAL A 37 -12.04 -8.75 12.09
CA VAL A 37 -12.88 -8.61 13.28
C VAL A 37 -12.65 -7.27 13.97
N PHE A 38 -11.38 -6.85 14.14
CA PHE A 38 -11.06 -5.56 14.73
C PHE A 38 -11.67 -4.40 13.95
N VAL A 39 -11.46 -4.37 12.63
CA VAL A 39 -11.96 -3.33 11.72
C VAL A 39 -13.48 -3.22 11.81
N ASN A 40 -14.18 -4.35 11.79
CA ASN A 40 -15.64 -4.38 11.92
C ASN A 40 -16.11 -3.86 13.29
N ASN A 41 -15.45 -4.26 14.38
CA ASN A 41 -15.79 -3.80 15.73
C ASN A 41 -15.51 -2.30 15.94
N ALA A 42 -14.48 -1.77 15.28
CA ALA A 42 -14.09 -0.37 15.32
C ALA A 42 -14.88 0.51 14.33
N CYS A 43 -15.86 -0.06 13.60
CA CYS A 43 -16.64 0.61 12.56
C CYS A 43 -15.77 1.27 11.47
N ILE A 44 -14.61 0.69 11.17
CA ILE A 44 -13.72 1.18 10.10
C ILE A 44 -14.22 0.60 8.78
N GLN A 45 -14.41 1.45 7.77
CA GLN A 45 -14.84 1.00 6.45
C GLN A 45 -13.64 0.53 5.63
N THR A 46 -13.66 -0.72 5.17
CA THR A 46 -12.64 -1.25 4.25
C THR A 46 -13.10 -1.15 2.81
N ILE A 47 -12.23 -0.66 1.94
CA ILE A 47 -12.42 -0.59 0.50
C ILE A 47 -11.25 -1.34 -0.16
N PRO A 48 -11.47 -2.53 -0.74
CA PRO A 48 -10.49 -3.13 -1.64
C PRO A 48 -10.36 -2.25 -2.89
N PHE A 49 -9.12 -2.00 -3.32
CA PHE A 49 -8.87 -1.12 -4.47
C PHE A 49 -8.93 -1.87 -5.81
N TYR A 50 -8.22 -3.00 -5.90
CA TYR A 50 -8.20 -3.87 -7.07
C TYR A 50 -9.29 -4.93 -6.94
N ASN A 51 -10.52 -4.60 -7.33
CA ASN A 51 -11.60 -5.59 -7.40
C ASN A 51 -11.46 -6.37 -8.70
N ASP A 52 -10.88 -7.56 -8.59
CA ASP A 52 -10.69 -8.55 -9.65
C ASP A 52 -9.49 -8.36 -10.58
N ASP A 53 -8.79 -7.23 -10.52
CA ASP A 53 -7.55 -7.02 -11.30
C ASP A 53 -6.43 -7.98 -10.84
N ILE A 54 -5.61 -8.42 -11.81
CA ILE A 54 -4.35 -9.11 -11.53
C ILE A 54 -3.31 -8.04 -11.24
N TRP A 55 -2.68 -8.09 -10.07
CA TRP A 55 -1.74 -7.06 -9.65
C TRP A 55 -0.68 -7.64 -8.70
N PRO A 56 0.56 -7.12 -8.66
CA PRO A 56 1.62 -7.64 -7.79
C PRO A 56 1.39 -7.43 -6.29
N SER A 57 0.35 -6.67 -5.93
CA SER A 57 -0.07 -6.44 -4.55
C SER A 57 -1.58 -6.42 -4.40
N GLU A 58 -2.03 -6.67 -3.18
CA GLU A 58 -3.38 -6.28 -2.75
C GLU A 58 -3.31 -4.93 -2.03
N LYS A 59 -4.23 -4.02 -2.38
CA LYS A 59 -4.35 -2.70 -1.78
C LYS A 59 -5.68 -2.58 -1.03
N PHE A 60 -5.59 -2.31 0.26
CA PHE A 60 -6.73 -2.09 1.14
C PHE A 60 -6.71 -0.65 1.65
N ILE A 61 -7.83 0.06 1.44
CA ILE A 61 -8.03 1.41 1.98
C ILE A 61 -9.02 1.31 3.14
N PHE A 62 -8.63 1.82 4.30
CA PHE A 62 -9.44 1.86 5.51
C PHE A 62 -9.85 3.29 5.80
N LYS A 63 -11.15 3.56 5.84
CA LYS A 63 -11.71 4.89 6.18
C LYS A 63 -12.23 4.90 7.60
N PHE A 64 -11.83 5.93 8.34
CA PHE A 64 -12.21 6.12 9.74
C PHE A 64 -13.32 7.17 9.85
N GLU A 65 -13.91 7.28 11.05
CA GLU A 65 -14.91 8.31 11.31
C GLU A 65 -14.28 9.70 11.14
N PRO A 66 -14.88 10.60 10.34
CA PRO A 66 -14.35 11.94 10.17
C PRO A 66 -14.50 12.77 11.44
N TYR A 67 -13.51 13.61 11.73
CA TYR A 67 -13.65 14.65 12.74
C TYR A 67 -14.46 15.81 12.15
N ARG A 68 -15.52 16.25 12.84
CA ARG A 68 -16.35 17.37 12.42
C ARG A 68 -16.48 18.40 13.53
N LYS A 69 -16.17 19.64 13.20
CA LYS A 69 -16.40 20.80 14.08
C LYS A 69 -16.72 22.03 13.25
N ASP A 70 -17.91 22.59 13.46
CA ASP A 70 -18.40 23.75 12.72
C ASP A 70 -18.33 23.50 11.19
N ASN A 71 -17.58 24.32 10.44
CA ASN A 71 -17.37 24.18 9.00
C ASN A 71 -16.12 23.36 8.62
N LEU A 72 -15.44 22.75 9.60
CA LEU A 72 -14.24 21.94 9.39
C LEU A 72 -14.59 20.44 9.46
N GLN A 73 -14.28 19.72 8.39
CA GLN A 73 -14.29 18.26 8.36
C GLN A 73 -12.89 17.73 8.07
N ILE A 74 -12.41 16.78 8.87
CA ILE A 74 -11.15 16.07 8.60
C ILE A 74 -11.50 14.61 8.36
N ASN A 75 -11.20 14.10 7.18
CA ASN A 75 -11.34 12.69 6.84
C ASN A 75 -10.01 12.00 7.05
N TYR A 76 -10.04 10.81 7.62
CA TYR A 76 -8.84 10.00 7.86
C TYR A 76 -8.94 8.70 7.08
N SER A 77 -7.83 8.29 6.47
CA SER A 77 -7.68 6.99 5.84
C SER A 77 -6.35 6.35 6.18
N SER A 78 -6.26 5.04 5.98
CA SER A 78 -5.00 4.31 5.98
C SER A 78 -4.98 3.39 4.78
N THR A 79 -3.83 3.30 4.12
CA THR A 79 -3.60 2.40 2.99
C THR A 79 -2.64 1.30 3.42
N VAL A 80 -3.04 0.04 3.25
CA VAL A 80 -2.17 -1.13 3.42
C VAL A 80 -1.93 -1.74 2.04
N LEU A 81 -0.67 -1.84 1.65
CA LEU A 81 -0.20 -2.57 0.47
C LEU A 81 0.44 -3.88 0.93
N ILE A 82 -0.03 -5.01 0.43
CA ILE A 82 0.54 -6.33 0.73
C ILE A 82 1.06 -6.93 -0.57
N SER A 83 2.37 -7.21 -0.63
CA SER A 83 2.98 -7.78 -1.84
C SER A 83 2.61 -9.25 -1.99
N LYS A 84 2.35 -9.68 -3.23
CA LYS A 84 2.20 -11.09 -3.62
C LYS A 84 3.55 -11.71 -3.99
N LEU A 85 4.53 -10.88 -4.34
CA LEU A 85 5.86 -11.32 -4.76
C LEU A 85 6.75 -11.74 -3.57
N ALA A 86 6.52 -11.15 -2.40
CA ALA A 86 7.22 -11.48 -1.16
C ALA A 86 6.33 -11.23 0.07
N PRO A 87 6.62 -11.85 1.23
CA PRO A 87 5.87 -11.61 2.45
C PRO A 87 6.27 -10.27 3.09
N VAL A 88 5.97 -9.17 2.40
CA VAL A 88 6.20 -7.80 2.85
C VAL A 88 4.94 -6.95 2.69
N PHE A 89 4.80 -5.94 3.54
CA PHE A 89 3.71 -4.98 3.45
C PHE A 89 4.19 -3.56 3.76
N TYR A 90 3.45 -2.58 3.25
CA TYR A 90 3.62 -1.17 3.56
C TYR A 90 2.31 -0.61 4.12
N LEU A 91 2.41 0.27 5.11
CA LEU A 91 1.28 0.94 5.74
C LEU A 91 1.55 2.44 5.76
N GLN A 92 0.55 3.19 5.29
CA GLN A 92 0.54 4.63 5.27
C GLN A 92 -0.77 5.15 5.86
N HIS A 93 -0.69 6.26 6.59
CA HIS A 93 -1.82 7.03 7.08
C HIS A 93 -1.99 8.30 6.27
N GLU A 94 -3.23 8.68 6.07
CA GLU A 94 -3.63 9.84 5.28
C GLU A 94 -4.67 10.65 6.06
N PHE A 95 -4.69 11.96 5.81
CA PHE A 95 -5.80 12.81 6.17
C PHE A 95 -6.11 13.78 5.04
N SER A 96 -7.36 14.22 4.96
CA SER A 96 -7.77 15.34 4.11
C SER A 96 -8.69 16.26 4.89
N VAL A 97 -8.54 17.56 4.66
CA VAL A 97 -9.36 18.59 5.27
C VAL A 97 -10.32 19.14 4.23
N ASP A 98 -11.60 19.14 4.58
CA ASP A 98 -12.68 19.73 3.81
C ASP A 98 -13.31 20.89 4.60
N CYS A 99 -13.37 22.05 3.96
CA CYS A 99 -13.94 23.29 4.47
C CYS A 99 -14.94 23.85 3.44
N PRO A 100 -16.12 23.22 3.29
CA PRO A 100 -17.01 23.46 2.15
C PRO A 100 -17.55 24.90 2.06
N ASP A 101 -17.63 25.61 3.20
CA ASP A 101 -18.17 26.97 3.27
C ASP A 101 -17.08 28.07 3.20
N ASP A 102 -15.80 27.71 3.08
CA ASP A 102 -14.70 28.67 3.01
C ASP A 102 -14.05 28.68 1.63
N THR A 103 -14.49 29.62 0.79
CA THR A 103 -13.95 29.82 -0.57
C THR A 103 -12.48 30.27 -0.61
N SER A 104 -11.87 30.58 0.55
CA SER A 104 -10.44 30.91 0.64
C SER A 104 -9.54 29.68 0.81
N LEU A 105 -10.13 28.52 1.13
CA LEU A 105 -9.42 27.25 1.26
C LEU A 105 -9.62 26.41 -0.02
N MET A 106 -8.52 25.84 -0.51
CA MET A 106 -8.58 24.84 -1.58
C MET A 106 -8.76 23.44 -0.96
N SER A 107 -9.46 22.57 -1.68
CA SER A 107 -9.68 21.15 -1.34
C SER A 107 -8.41 20.28 -1.43
N THR A 108 -7.22 20.89 -1.34
CA THR A 108 -5.90 20.24 -1.46
C THR A 108 -5.14 20.28 -0.14
N LEU A 109 -5.83 20.55 0.98
CA LEU A 109 -5.21 20.48 2.30
C LEU A 109 -5.30 19.05 2.80
N ASP A 110 -4.32 18.25 2.42
CA ASP A 110 -4.17 16.85 2.78
C ASP A 110 -2.74 16.55 3.23
N GLY A 111 -2.51 15.30 3.64
CA GLY A 111 -1.18 14.83 3.95
C GLY A 111 -1.16 13.32 4.14
N GLU A 112 0.03 12.77 3.94
CA GLU A 112 0.32 11.35 4.13
C GLU A 112 1.60 11.16 4.96
N SER A 113 1.63 10.12 5.77
CA SER A 113 2.76 9.77 6.62
C SER A 113 2.66 8.32 7.09
N THR A 114 3.78 7.73 7.50
CA THR A 114 3.76 6.47 8.26
C THR A 114 3.41 6.67 9.74
N GLN A 115 3.17 7.90 10.19
CA GLN A 115 2.72 8.19 11.55
C GLN A 115 1.20 8.39 11.58
N ALA A 116 0.54 7.77 12.56
CA ALA A 116 -0.89 7.96 12.78
C ALA A 116 -1.24 9.41 13.19
N TYR A 117 -2.32 9.96 12.63
CA TYR A 117 -2.83 11.30 12.98
C TYR A 117 -3.86 11.26 14.12
N THR A 118 -4.44 10.09 14.40
CA THR A 118 -5.44 9.88 15.45
C THR A 118 -5.12 8.64 16.28
N ILE A 119 -5.70 8.57 17.49
CA ILE A 119 -5.58 7.37 18.34
C ILE A 119 -6.16 6.14 17.64
N GLN A 120 -7.27 6.30 16.90
CA GLN A 120 -7.89 5.19 16.17
C GLN A 120 -6.98 4.65 15.05
N GLN A 121 -6.29 5.54 14.32
CA GLN A 121 -5.27 5.13 13.34
C GLN A 121 -4.09 4.43 14.01
N LEU A 122 -3.66 4.86 15.20
CA LEU A 122 -2.58 4.21 15.95
C LEU A 122 -2.98 2.80 16.44
N GLU A 123 -4.18 2.65 16.97
CA GLU A 123 -4.71 1.34 17.38
C GLU A 123 -4.85 0.40 16.18
N PHE A 124 -5.32 0.92 15.04
CA PHE A 124 -5.37 0.20 13.78
C PHE A 124 -3.96 -0.21 13.29
N GLU A 125 -2.99 0.70 13.30
CA GLU A 125 -1.60 0.44 12.93
C GLU A 125 -1.03 -0.73 13.75
N GLN A 126 -1.18 -0.68 15.07
CA GLN A 126 -0.73 -1.75 15.97
C GLN A 126 -1.38 -3.09 15.62
N GLN A 127 -2.69 -3.10 15.35
CA GLN A 127 -3.40 -4.31 14.98
C GLN A 127 -2.95 -4.86 13.61
N VAL A 128 -2.73 -4.01 12.62
CA VAL A 128 -2.20 -4.41 11.30
C VAL A 128 -0.83 -5.04 11.47
N ILE A 129 0.09 -4.35 12.16
CA ILE A 129 1.46 -4.83 12.39
C ILE A 129 1.42 -6.17 13.10
N GLN A 130 0.66 -6.29 14.20
CA GLN A 130 0.56 -7.54 14.94
C GLN A 130 0.00 -8.69 14.09
N SER A 131 -1.08 -8.43 13.34
CA SER A 131 -1.76 -9.49 12.56
C SER A 131 -0.88 -9.97 11.40
N LEU A 132 -0.28 -9.05 10.64
CA LEU A 132 0.55 -9.41 9.48
C LEU A 132 1.89 -10.02 9.90
N THR A 133 2.54 -9.50 10.94
CA THR A 133 3.81 -10.08 11.43
C THR A 133 3.62 -11.47 12.02
N SER A 134 2.49 -11.73 12.69
CA SER A 134 2.12 -13.08 13.15
C SER A 134 1.92 -14.07 12.00
N ASN A 135 1.64 -13.57 10.79
CA ASN A 135 1.54 -14.33 9.55
C ASN A 135 2.82 -14.27 8.70
N ASN A 136 3.97 -13.98 9.32
CA ASN A 136 5.31 -13.91 8.71
C ASN A 136 5.53 -12.80 7.69
N TYR A 137 4.70 -11.77 7.66
CA TYR A 137 4.96 -10.60 6.83
C TYR A 137 5.91 -9.62 7.53
N THR A 138 6.76 -8.96 6.74
CA THR A 138 7.67 -7.90 7.20
C THR A 138 7.14 -6.53 6.78
N GLN A 139 7.02 -5.60 7.72
CA GLN A 139 6.69 -4.21 7.40
C GLN A 139 7.90 -3.52 6.78
N LEU A 140 7.70 -2.86 5.65
CA LEU A 140 8.68 -1.95 5.08
C LEU A 140 8.48 -0.54 5.65
N SER A 141 9.58 0.14 5.97
CA SER A 141 9.58 1.55 6.37
C SER A 141 9.46 2.48 5.17
N TYR A 142 9.11 3.75 5.41
CA TYR A 142 9.13 4.80 4.38
C TYR A 142 10.48 4.87 3.64
N ALA A 143 11.59 4.76 4.37
CA ALA A 143 12.92 4.80 3.78
C ALA A 143 13.20 3.57 2.89
N GLU A 144 12.71 2.39 3.27
CA GLU A 144 12.88 1.17 2.48
C GLU A 144 12.06 1.20 1.20
N VAL A 145 10.79 1.63 1.24
CA VAL A 145 9.95 1.70 0.04
C VAL A 145 10.44 2.77 -0.96
N ASN A 146 11.08 3.83 -0.47
CA ASN A 146 11.71 4.87 -1.28
C ASN A 146 13.15 4.55 -1.70
N GLU A 147 13.71 3.40 -1.31
CA GLU A 147 15.05 3.01 -1.74
C GLU A 147 15.05 2.72 -3.26
N VAL A 148 16.03 3.28 -3.98
CA VAL A 148 16.17 3.07 -5.42
C VAL A 148 16.70 1.67 -5.70
N VAL A 149 16.01 0.96 -6.59
CA VAL A 149 16.45 -0.31 -7.15
C VAL A 149 17.31 -0.03 -8.38
N MET A 150 18.59 -0.37 -8.28
CA MET A 150 19.52 -0.25 -9.40
C MET A 150 19.33 -1.37 -10.41
N ASP A 151 19.62 -1.06 -11.69
CA ASP A 151 19.80 -2.04 -12.77
C ASP A 151 18.57 -2.90 -13.11
N LEU A 152 17.35 -2.44 -12.78
CA LEU A 152 16.13 -3.05 -13.31
C LEU A 152 16.05 -2.78 -14.83
N LYS A 153 15.89 -3.85 -15.62
CA LYS A 153 15.66 -3.73 -17.07
C LYS A 153 14.16 -3.64 -17.31
N PHE A 154 13.76 -2.63 -18.08
CA PHE A 154 12.37 -2.47 -18.50
C PHE A 154 12.15 -3.02 -19.91
N PRO A 155 10.91 -3.44 -20.24
CA PRO A 155 10.52 -3.63 -21.63
C PRO A 155 10.78 -2.37 -22.47
N GLU A 156 11.12 -2.56 -23.74
CA GLU A 156 11.32 -1.44 -24.66
C GLU A 156 10.03 -0.59 -24.76
N GLY A 157 10.14 0.71 -24.49
CA GLY A 157 9.03 1.66 -24.60
C GLY A 157 8.40 2.11 -23.27
N VAL A 158 8.74 1.47 -22.15
CA VAL A 158 8.30 1.91 -20.81
C VAL A 158 9.07 3.17 -20.40
N THR A 159 8.37 4.31 -20.34
CA THR A 159 8.96 5.61 -19.95
C THR A 159 8.36 6.20 -18.67
N PHE A 160 7.28 5.60 -18.14
CA PHE A 160 6.47 6.18 -17.07
C PHE A 160 7.15 6.19 -15.69
N PHE A 161 8.00 5.21 -15.39
CA PHE A 161 8.65 5.08 -14.07
C PHE A 161 9.88 5.99 -13.89
N GLY A 162 10.22 6.82 -14.88
CA GLY A 162 11.45 7.60 -14.87
C GLY A 162 12.72 6.72 -14.90
N PRO A 163 13.92 7.28 -14.70
CA PRO A 163 15.17 6.51 -14.78
C PRO A 163 15.45 5.63 -13.54
N GLN A 164 14.63 5.73 -12.49
CA GLN A 164 14.88 5.09 -11.20
C GLN A 164 13.58 4.52 -10.63
N VAL A 165 13.51 3.18 -10.56
CA VAL A 165 12.43 2.47 -9.86
C VAL A 165 12.78 2.35 -8.39
N THR A 166 11.79 2.56 -7.53
CA THR A 166 11.92 2.36 -6.08
C THR A 166 11.45 0.96 -5.69
N VAL A 167 11.74 0.55 -4.47
CA VAL A 167 11.22 -0.69 -3.89
C VAL A 167 9.69 -0.71 -3.90
N GLU A 168 9.03 0.43 -3.69
CA GLU A 168 7.57 0.54 -3.77
C GLU A 168 7.06 0.03 -5.12
N TYR A 169 7.59 0.60 -6.21
CA TYR A 169 7.24 0.18 -7.56
C TYR A 169 7.53 -1.30 -7.78
N ALA A 170 8.74 -1.77 -7.46
CA ALA A 170 9.13 -3.15 -7.70
C ALA A 170 8.36 -4.20 -6.86
N MET A 171 7.81 -3.81 -5.70
CA MET A 171 7.13 -4.77 -4.81
C MET A 171 5.61 -4.70 -4.88
N PHE A 172 5.05 -3.56 -5.30
CA PHE A 172 3.61 -3.32 -5.21
C PHE A 172 2.94 -2.88 -6.52
N HIS A 173 3.70 -2.54 -7.56
CA HIS A 173 3.17 -2.10 -8.86
C HIS A 173 3.61 -3.03 -9.98
N ASP A 174 2.81 -3.09 -11.04
CA ASP A 174 3.20 -3.80 -12.26
C ASP A 174 4.19 -2.98 -13.08
N VAL A 175 5.46 -3.13 -12.73
CA VAL A 175 6.58 -2.43 -13.38
C VAL A 175 6.92 -3.05 -14.76
N LEU A 176 6.53 -4.31 -14.97
CA LEU A 176 6.79 -5.04 -16.21
C LEU A 176 5.69 -4.85 -17.26
N ASP A 177 4.56 -4.23 -16.88
CA ASP A 177 3.40 -4.00 -17.77
C ASP A 177 2.88 -5.34 -18.38
N LEU A 178 2.79 -6.36 -17.53
CA LEU A 178 2.38 -7.72 -17.90
C LEU A 178 0.99 -8.08 -17.38
N CYS A 179 0.56 -7.47 -16.28
CA CYS A 179 -0.73 -7.75 -15.66
C CYS A 179 -1.86 -7.22 -16.56
N PRO A 180 -2.86 -8.06 -16.89
CA PRO A 180 -4.00 -7.62 -17.69
C PRO A 180 -4.91 -6.66 -16.91
N GLU A 181 -5.50 -5.71 -17.64
CA GLU A 181 -6.63 -4.89 -17.18
C GLU A 181 -7.89 -5.71 -16.90
#